data_AF-A0A929A6E9-F1
#
_entry.id   AF-A0A929A6E9-F1
#
_cell.length_a   1.000
_cell.length_b   1.000
_cell.length_c   1.000
_cell.angle_alpha   90.00
_cell.angle_beta   90.00
_cell.angle_gamma   90.00
#
_symmetry.space_group_name_H-M   'P 1'
#
loop_
_entity.id
_entity.type
_entity.pdbx_description
1 polymer ?
#
loop_
_entity_poly.entity_id
_entity_poly.type
_entity_poly.pdbx_seq_one_letter_code
_entity_poly.pdbx_strand_id
1 'polypeptide(L)'
;MSSNTQKTVTLADFSDDDLLEICRAADVIACECPGYVARLLRQVRSFRSYTLSCIEQFPKDAETHEWLASQAERVDQILWETMVGLMKQEGLVDDSGQVKLESMSARARAIALKQVGGADSARGAS
;
A
#
# COMPACT_ATOMS: atom_id res chain seq x y z
N MET A 1 20.44 19.95 -12.58
CA MET A 1 20.39 18.50 -12.83
C MET A 1 19.87 17.86 -11.55
N SER A 2 18.55 17.74 -11.41
CA SER A 2 17.94 17.19 -10.20
C SER A 2 17.99 15.68 -10.29
N SER A 3 18.79 15.06 -9.42
CA SER A 3 18.92 13.62 -9.28
C SER A 3 17.54 13.01 -9.02
N ASN A 4 17.01 12.26 -10.00
CA ASN A 4 15.81 11.46 -9.84
C ASN A 4 16.20 10.21 -9.05
N THR A 5 16.07 10.26 -7.73
CA THR A 5 16.37 9.12 -6.86
C THR A 5 15.30 8.05 -7.04
N GLN A 6 15.60 7.07 -7.88
CA GLN A 6 14.80 5.85 -8.04
C GLN A 6 14.53 5.23 -6.68
N LYS A 7 13.28 5.31 -6.23
CA LYS A 7 12.87 4.79 -4.93
C LYS A 7 12.28 3.39 -5.07
N THR A 8 12.94 2.43 -4.44
CA THR A 8 12.54 1.03 -4.40
C THR A 8 12.23 0.60 -2.97
N VAL A 9 11.21 -0.23 -2.83
CA VAL A 9 10.75 -0.78 -1.55
C VAL A 9 10.89 -2.30 -1.58
N THR A 10 11.34 -2.91 -0.49
CA THR A 10 11.48 -4.37 -0.40
C THR A 10 10.15 -4.99 0.02
N LEU A 11 9.66 -6.01 -0.71
CA LEU A 11 8.39 -6.68 -0.39
C LEU A 11 8.40 -7.48 0.91
N ALA A 12 9.58 -7.97 1.30
CA ALA A 12 9.73 -8.87 2.44
C ALA A 12 9.26 -8.23 3.76
N ASP A 13 9.33 -6.91 3.86
CA ASP A 13 8.77 -6.16 4.98
C ASP A 13 8.50 -4.73 4.54
N PHE A 14 7.23 -4.31 4.57
CA PHE A 14 6.88 -2.92 4.33
C PHE A 14 7.06 -2.15 5.64
N SER A 15 7.99 -1.20 5.69
CA SER A 15 8.05 -0.26 6.80
C SER A 15 6.89 0.74 6.74
N ASP A 16 6.61 1.44 7.85
CA ASP A 16 5.59 2.50 7.85
C ASP A 16 5.92 3.65 6.89
N ASP A 17 7.22 3.91 6.67
CA ASP A 17 7.69 4.88 5.68
C ASP A 17 7.41 4.41 4.25
N ASP A 18 7.62 3.13 3.97
CA ASP A 18 7.26 2.53 2.67
C ASP A 18 5.76 2.65 2.38
N LEU A 19 4.93 2.43 3.41
CA LEU A 19 3.48 2.55 3.28
C LEU A 19 3.03 4.00 3.05
N LEU A 20 3.69 4.97 3.69
CA LEU A 20 3.44 6.39 3.42
C LEU A 20 3.77 6.76 1.98
N GLU A 21 4.81 6.17 1.41
CA GLU A 21 5.19 6.42 0.04
C GLU A 21 4.24 5.79 -0.96
N ILE A 22 3.79 4.57 -0.69
CA ILE A 22 2.73 3.93 -1.47
C ILE A 22 1.47 4.78 -1.44
N CYS A 23 1.09 5.34 -0.28
CA CYS A 23 -0.05 6.27 -0.19
C CYS A 23 0.14 7.50 -1.09
N ARG A 24 1.31 8.15 -1.02
CA ARG A 24 1.61 9.36 -1.82
C ARG A 24 1.67 9.06 -3.32
N ALA A 25 2.14 7.88 -3.70
CA ALA A 25 2.20 7.45 -5.10
C ALA A 25 0.80 7.08 -5.65
N ALA A 26 -0.09 6.56 -4.80
CA ALA A 26 -1.46 6.18 -5.17
C ALA A 26 -2.32 7.39 -5.56
N ASP A 27 -2.15 8.55 -4.93
CA ASP A 27 -2.85 9.80 -5.27
C ASP A 27 -2.61 10.26 -6.74
N VAL A 28 -1.64 9.65 -7.43
CA VAL A 28 -1.25 9.94 -8.83
C VAL A 28 -1.75 8.85 -9.80
N ILE A 29 -2.41 7.79 -9.29
CA ILE A 29 -2.82 6.58 -10.02
C ILE A 29 -4.34 6.55 -10.20
N ALA A 30 -4.83 6.00 -11.31
CA ALA A 30 -6.28 5.83 -11.57
C ALA A 30 -7.03 4.91 -10.59
N CYS A 31 -6.32 4.08 -9.79
CA CYS A 31 -6.88 3.22 -8.73
C CYS A 31 -6.26 3.63 -7.39
N GLU A 32 -7.08 4.10 -6.46
CA GLU A 32 -6.68 4.41 -5.07
C GLU A 32 -6.38 3.16 -4.22
N CYS A 33 -6.53 1.99 -4.83
CA CYS A 33 -6.55 0.68 -4.21
C CYS A 33 -5.28 0.38 -3.39
N PRO A 34 -4.06 0.61 -3.92
CA PRO A 34 -2.83 0.51 -3.12
C PRO A 34 -2.82 1.47 -1.92
N GLY A 35 -3.27 2.71 -2.10
CA GLY A 35 -3.31 3.70 -1.03
C GLY A 35 -4.25 3.30 0.10
N TYR A 36 -5.41 2.72 -0.22
CA TYR A 36 -6.33 2.20 0.79
C TYR A 36 -5.74 1.04 1.59
N VAL A 37 -5.12 0.06 0.94
CA VAL A 37 -4.50 -1.08 1.64
C VAL A 37 -3.36 -0.59 2.54
N ALA A 38 -2.53 0.34 2.06
CA ALA A 38 -1.45 0.94 2.86
C ALA A 38 -1.98 1.69 4.09
N ARG A 39 -3.06 2.47 3.95
CA ARG A 39 -3.70 3.17 5.07
C ARG A 39 -4.27 2.20 6.11
N LEU A 40 -4.92 1.12 5.68
CA LEU A 40 -5.43 0.08 6.58
C LEU A 40 -4.29 -0.58 7.36
N LEU A 41 -3.21 -0.96 6.67
CA LEU A 41 -2.05 -1.59 7.29
C LEU A 41 -1.43 -0.68 8.36
N ARG A 42 -1.23 0.61 8.05
CA ARG A 42 -0.75 1.61 9.03
C ARG A 42 -1.68 1.77 10.23
N GLN A 43 -3.00 1.76 10.01
CA GLN A 43 -3.97 1.88 11.09
C GLN A 43 -3.93 0.66 12.01
N VAL A 44 -3.80 -0.55 11.45
CA VAL A 44 -3.70 -1.80 12.22
C VAL A 44 -2.42 -1.85 13.04
N ARG A 45 -1.29 -1.42 12.47
CA ARG A 45 -0.01 -1.29 13.20
C ARG A 45 -0.09 -0.29 14.33
N SER A 46 -0.69 0.87 14.07
CA SER A 46 -0.92 1.90 15.10
C SER A 46 -1.79 1.36 16.23
N PHE A 47 -2.85 0.61 15.90
CA PHE A 47 -3.70 -0.05 16.88
C PHE A 47 -2.91 -1.08 17.72
N ARG A 48 -2.09 -1.93 17.10
CA ARG A 48 -1.24 -2.90 17.82
C ARG A 48 -0.26 -2.21 18.79
N SER A 49 0.41 -1.15 18.34
CA SER A 49 1.33 -0.38 19.18
C SER A 49 0.60 0.27 20.36
N TYR A 50 -0.58 0.84 20.10
CA TYR A 50 -1.44 1.39 21.14
C TYR A 50 -1.86 0.32 22.16
N THR A 51 -2.35 -0.85 21.72
CA THR A 51 -2.79 -1.91 22.65
C THR A 51 -1.66 -2.44 23.51
N LEU A 52 -0.44 -2.54 22.98
CA LEU A 52 0.74 -2.90 23.77
C LEU A 52 1.06 -1.84 24.84
N SER A 53 0.95 -0.55 24.49
CA SER A 53 1.16 0.54 25.46
C SER A 53 0.09 0.62 26.56
N CYS A 54 -1.12 0.09 26.32
CA CYS A 54 -2.19 0.05 27.31
C CYS A 54 -1.94 -0.95 28.43
N ILE A 55 -1.13 -1.99 28.21
CA ILE A 55 -0.82 -3.01 29.23
C ILE A 55 -0.19 -2.37 30.47
N GLU A 56 0.69 -1.39 30.27
CA GLU A 56 1.35 -0.66 31.37
C GLU A 56 0.36 0.21 32.16
N GLN A 57 -0.63 0.80 31.48
CA GLN A 57 -1.63 1.69 32.06
C GLN A 57 -2.77 0.94 32.76
N PHE A 58 -3.13 -0.24 32.25
CA PHE A 58 -4.27 -1.04 32.70
C PHE A 58 -3.86 -2.50 32.94
N PRO A 59 -2.99 -2.78 33.92
CA PRO A 59 -2.42 -4.13 34.11
C PRO A 59 -3.45 -5.19 34.51
N LYS A 60 -4.62 -4.78 35.03
CA LYS A 60 -5.72 -5.71 35.33
C LYS A 60 -6.39 -6.28 34.08
N ASP A 61 -6.28 -5.57 32.96
CA ASP A 61 -6.87 -5.93 31.67
C ASP A 61 -5.80 -6.40 30.66
N ALA A 62 -4.58 -6.69 31.15
CA ALA A 62 -3.42 -7.05 30.34
C ALA A 62 -3.72 -8.20 29.36
N GLU A 63 -4.37 -9.28 29.81
CA GLU A 63 -4.74 -10.42 28.97
C GLU A 63 -5.62 -10.00 27.77
N THR A 64 -6.57 -9.08 28.00
CA THR A 64 -7.42 -8.56 26.92
C THR A 64 -6.60 -7.75 25.92
N HIS A 65 -5.66 -6.93 26.39
CA HIS A 65 -4.79 -6.11 25.53
C HIS A 65 -3.79 -6.95 24.73
N GLU A 66 -3.22 -7.99 25.34
CA GLU A 66 -2.37 -8.98 24.66
C GLU A 66 -3.16 -9.71 23.57
N TRP A 67 -4.38 -10.14 23.89
CA TRP A 67 -5.27 -10.75 22.91
C TRP A 67 -5.56 -9.79 21.75
N LEU A 68 -5.90 -8.52 22.01
CA LEU A 68 -6.12 -7.51 20.96
C LEU A 68 -4.87 -7.28 20.09
N ALA A 69 -3.68 -7.20 20.71
CA ALA A 69 -2.42 -7.06 19.99
C ALA A 69 -2.15 -8.25 19.06
N SER A 70 -2.44 -9.47 19.53
CA SER A 70 -2.33 -10.69 18.72
C SER A 70 -3.31 -10.70 17.54
N GLN A 71 -4.54 -10.21 17.72
CA GLN A 71 -5.50 -10.11 16.63
C GLN A 71 -5.07 -9.06 15.61
N ALA A 72 -4.54 -7.93 16.07
CA ALA A 72 -4.00 -6.89 15.19
C ALA A 72 -2.85 -7.42 14.32
N GLU A 73 -1.95 -8.22 14.89
CA GLU A 73 -0.86 -8.88 14.15
C GLU A 73 -1.36 -9.82 13.06
N ARG A 74 -2.41 -10.60 13.34
CA ARG A 74 -3.04 -11.46 12.33
C ARG A 74 -3.65 -10.67 11.18
N VAL A 75 -4.27 -9.53 11.48
CA VAL A 75 -4.84 -8.64 10.45
C VAL A 75 -3.74 -7.96 9.64
N ASP A 76 -2.64 -7.55 10.28
CA ASP A 76 -1.46 -7.00 9.61
C ASP A 76 -0.94 -7.97 8.54
N GLN A 77 -0.77 -9.25 8.91
CA GLN A 77 -0.34 -10.29 7.97
C GLN A 77 -1.26 -10.41 6.74
N ILE A 78 -2.58 -10.45 6.95
CA ILE A 78 -3.56 -10.55 5.85
C ILE A 78 -3.46 -9.33 4.92
N LEU A 79 -3.35 -8.13 5.50
CA LEU A 79 -3.24 -6.89 4.73
C LEU A 79 -1.91 -6.78 3.99
N TRP A 80 -0.81 -7.23 4.62
CA TRP A 80 0.51 -7.31 3.98
C TRP A 80 0.49 -8.28 2.80
N GLU A 81 -0.05 -9.49 2.96
CA GLU A 81 -0.21 -10.47 1.87
C GLU A 81 -1.06 -9.91 0.73
N THR A 82 -2.13 -9.19 1.07
CA THR A 82 -3.00 -8.51 0.10
C THR A 82 -2.23 -7.45 -0.68
N MET A 83 -1.42 -6.62 -0.01
CA MET A 83 -0.58 -5.62 -0.65
C MET A 83 0.44 -6.27 -1.60
N VAL A 84 1.15 -7.30 -1.13
CA VAL A 84 2.12 -8.04 -1.95
C VAL A 84 1.44 -8.65 -3.18
N GLY A 85 0.27 -9.25 -3.01
CA GLY A 85 -0.55 -9.80 -4.10
C GLY A 85 -0.94 -8.73 -5.12
N LEU A 86 -1.43 -7.58 -4.65
CA LEU A 86 -1.79 -6.44 -5.49
C LEU A 86 -0.57 -5.94 -6.29
N MET A 87 0.58 -5.75 -5.64
CA MET A 87 1.80 -5.29 -6.32
C MET A 87 2.25 -6.29 -7.40
N LYS A 88 2.14 -7.59 -7.15
CA LYS A 88 2.46 -8.64 -8.14
C LYS A 88 1.49 -8.65 -9.31
N GLN A 89 0.18 -8.58 -9.06
CA GLN A 89 -0.85 -8.53 -10.12
C GLN A 89 -0.70 -7.30 -11.00
N GLU A 90 -0.35 -6.17 -10.41
CA GLU A 90 -0.06 -4.93 -11.11
C GLU A 90 1.33 -4.93 -11.77
N GLY A 91 2.13 -6.00 -11.65
CA GLY A 91 3.47 -6.12 -12.23
C GLY A 91 4.42 -5.00 -11.79
N LEU A 92 4.30 -4.56 -10.53
CA LEU A 92 5.10 -3.50 -9.92
C LEU A 92 6.31 -4.02 -9.17
N VAL A 93 6.41 -5.35 -9.10
CA VAL A 93 7.47 -6.11 -8.46
C VAL A 93 8.46 -6.59 -9.52
N ASP A 94 9.75 -6.33 -9.31
CA ASP A 94 10.79 -6.94 -10.13
C ASP A 94 11.27 -8.29 -9.58
N ASP A 95 12.13 -8.97 -10.35
CA ASP A 95 12.67 -10.30 -10.00
C ASP A 95 13.47 -10.31 -8.70
N SER A 96 13.88 -9.14 -8.19
CA SER A 96 14.56 -8.99 -6.91
C SER A 96 13.61 -8.74 -5.73
N GLY A 97 12.30 -8.76 -5.97
CA GLY A 97 11.29 -8.49 -4.95
C GLY A 97 11.19 -7.01 -4.56
N GLN A 98 11.67 -6.12 -5.43
CA GLN A 98 11.59 -4.68 -5.22
C GLN A 98 10.38 -4.09 -5.92
N VAL A 99 9.62 -3.27 -5.20
CA VAL A 99 8.54 -2.45 -5.75
C VAL A 99 9.12 -1.16 -6.30
N LYS A 100 8.93 -0.90 -7.59
CA LYS A 100 9.37 0.36 -8.24
C LYS A 100 8.25 1.39 -8.18
N LEU A 101 8.27 2.26 -7.18
CA LEU A 101 7.21 3.25 -6.95
C LEU A 101 6.95 4.17 -8.15
N GLU A 102 8.00 4.53 -8.90
CA GLU A 102 7.88 5.35 -10.11
C GLU A 102 7.04 4.66 -11.20
N SER A 103 7.17 3.34 -11.33
CA SER A 103 6.46 2.53 -12.32
C SER A 103 4.96 2.41 -12.03
N MET A 104 4.57 2.58 -10.76
CA MET A 104 3.16 2.65 -10.35
C MET A 104 2.47 3.87 -10.97
N SER A 105 3.10 5.05 -10.85
CA SER A 105 2.59 6.30 -11.44
C SER A 105 2.63 6.29 -12.98
N ALA A 106 3.66 5.69 -13.58
CA ALA A 106 3.83 5.64 -15.03
C ALA A 106 2.83 4.69 -15.71
N ARG A 107 2.58 3.49 -15.16
CA ARG A 107 1.57 2.55 -15.69
C ARG A 107 0.15 3.09 -15.55
N ALA A 108 -0.18 3.69 -14.42
CA ALA A 108 -1.48 4.31 -14.22
C ALA A 108 -1.75 5.43 -15.24
N ARG A 109 -0.76 6.30 -15.49
CA ARG A 109 -0.82 7.32 -16.54
C ARG A 109 -0.96 6.70 -17.94
N ALA A 110 -0.22 5.63 -18.24
CA ALA A 110 -0.32 4.94 -19.53
C ALA A 110 -1.69 4.28 -19.77
N ILE A 111 -2.32 3.73 -18.73
CA ILE A 111 -3.69 3.19 -18.80
C ILE A 111 -4.70 4.32 -18.99
N ALA A 112 -4.60 5.41 -18.21
CA ALA A 112 -5.47 6.58 -18.36
C ALA A 112 -5.38 7.19 -19.77
N LEU A 113 -4.18 7.34 -20.33
CA LEU A 113 -3.97 7.84 -21.69
C LEU A 113 -4.58 6.92 -22.77
N LYS A 114 -4.51 5.59 -22.59
CA LYS A 114 -5.17 4.63 -23.49
C LYS A 114 -6.69 4.72 -23.44
N GLN A 115 -7.28 5.03 -22.27
CA GLN A 115 -8.72 5.20 -22.13
C GLN A 115 -9.23 6.50 -22.75
N VAL A 116 -8.45 7.59 -22.71
CA VAL A 116 -8.80 8.86 -23.37
C VAL A 116 -8.70 8.77 -24.90
N GLY A 117 -7.70 8.04 -25.43
CA GLY A 117 -7.55 7.84 -26.88
C GLY A 117 -8.62 6.96 -27.54
N GLY A 118 -9.38 6.18 -26.76
CA GLY A 118 -10.50 5.37 -27.27
C GLY A 118 -11.83 6.11 -27.37
N ALA A 119 -11.98 7.25 -26.70
CA ALA A 119 -13.24 7.99 -26.64
C ALA A 119 -13.51 8.85 -27.90
N ASP A 120 -12.48 9.17 -28.69
CA ASP A 120 -12.62 10.04 -29.87
C ASP A 120 -12.97 9.28 -31.17
N SER A 121 -12.82 7.95 -31.19
CA SER A 121 -13.13 7.13 -32.38
C SER A 121 -14.61 6.75 -32.50
N ALA A 122 -15.41 6.96 -31.46
CA ALA A 122 -16.83 6.58 -31.42
C ALA A 122 -17.80 7.71 -31.85
N ARG A 123 -17.30 8.91 -32.19
CA ARG A 123 -18.14 10.10 -32.45
C ARG A 123 -18.27 10.51 -33.92
N GLY A 124 -17.73 9.71 -34.84
CA GLY A 124 -17.65 10.03 -36.28
C GLY A 124 -18.46 9.15 -37.23
N ALA A 125 -19.50 8.45 -36.75
CA ALA A 125 -20.36 7.64 -37.62
C ALA A 125 -21.84 7.86 -37.26
N SER A 126 -22.44 8.93 -37.80
CA SER A 126 -23.87 9.07 -38.08
C SER A 126 -24.09 10.27 -39.00
#